data_AF-A0A0C3B5M9-F1
#
_entry.id   AF-A0A0C3B5M9-F1
#
_cell.length_a   1.000
_cell.length_b   1.000
_cell.length_c   1.000
_cell.angle_alpha   90.00
_cell.angle_beta   90.00
_cell.angle_gamma   90.00
#
_symmetry.space_group_name_H-M   'P 1'
#
loop_
_entity.id
_entity.type
_entity.pdbx_description
1 polymer ?
#
loop_
_entity_poly.entity_id
_entity_poly.type
_entity_poly.pdbx_seq_one_letter_code
_entity_poly.pdbx_strand_id
1 'polypeptide(L)'
;MEAQQQFHALGNDLGEAQCLQSLGDIQIRQKNYVKASDTLKEAHKKFCKIRNIVGEAQCLKSLHNIHYMLGKYAEASNALTEA
;
A
#
# COMPACT_ATOMS: atom_id res chain seq x y z
N MET A 1 13.88 -2.94 -4.50
CA MET A 1 14.30 -2.09 -3.37
C MET A 1 15.38 -1.08 -3.77
N GLU A 2 16.21 -1.37 -4.77
CA GLU A 2 17.26 -0.43 -5.23
C GLU A 2 16.70 0.88 -5.81
N ALA A 3 15.64 0.83 -6.64
CA ALA A 3 15.05 2.04 -7.23
C ALA A 3 14.47 3.02 -6.17
N GLN A 4 13.85 2.50 -5.11
CA GLN A 4 13.30 3.33 -4.03
C GLN A 4 14.42 4.09 -3.31
N GLN A 5 15.51 3.40 -2.96
CA GLN A 5 16.65 4.02 -2.27
C GLN A 5 17.37 5.03 -3.15
N GLN A 6 17.45 4.78 -4.46
CA GLN A 6 18.01 5.74 -5.43
C GLN A 6 17.14 7.00 -5.54
N PHE A 7 15.81 6.87 -5.64
CA PHE A 7 14.94 8.05 -5.67
C PHE A 7 14.95 8.83 -4.36
N HIS A 8 15.05 8.14 -3.21
CA HIS A 8 15.22 8.76 -1.92
C HIS A 8 16.52 9.59 -1.84
N ALA A 9 17.65 9.00 -2.29
CA ALA A 9 18.94 9.68 -2.32
C ALA A 9 18.97 10.89 -3.28
N LEU A 10 18.15 10.87 -4.33
CA LEU A 10 18.01 11.96 -5.30
C LEU A 10 16.98 13.02 -4.90
N GLY A 11 16.32 12.87 -3.74
CA GLY A 11 15.24 13.77 -3.30
C GLY A 11 13.98 13.71 -4.18
N ASN A 12 13.83 12.66 -4.99
CA ASN A 12 12.67 12.46 -5.85
C ASN A 12 11.56 11.75 -5.08
N ASP A 13 10.92 12.50 -4.17
CA ASP A 13 9.81 12.03 -3.33
C ASP A 13 8.65 11.43 -4.16
N LEU A 14 8.44 11.91 -5.40
CA LEU A 14 7.44 11.38 -6.33
C LEU A 14 7.81 9.98 -6.84
N GLY A 15 9.04 9.80 -7.33
CA GLY A 15 9.54 8.51 -7.82
C GLY A 15 9.56 7.46 -6.72
N GLU A 16 9.92 7.85 -5.49
CA GLU A 16 9.87 6.98 -4.32
C GLU A 16 8.43 6.52 -4.01
N ALA A 17 7.46 7.45 -4.03
CA ALA A 17 6.05 7.14 -3.79
C ALA A 17 5.46 6.21 -4.87
N GLN A 18 5.78 6.43 -6.13
CA GLN A 18 5.35 5.57 -7.24
C GLN A 18 5.95 4.16 -7.16
N CYS A 19 7.21 4.05 -6.73
CA CYS A 19 7.86 2.76 -6.47
C CYS A 19 7.15 1.98 -5.36
N LEU A 20 6.80 2.65 -4.26
CA LEU A 20 6.06 2.04 -3.16
C LEU A 20 4.64 1.63 -3.59
N GLN A 21 3.94 2.47 -4.34
CA GLN A 21 2.62 2.11 -4.89
C GLN A 21 2.69 0.84 -5.75
N SER A 22 3.66 0.79 -6.68
CA SER A 22 3.86 -0.37 -7.56
C SER A 22 4.20 -1.63 -6.75
N LEU A 23 5.03 -1.50 -5.71
CA LEU A 23 5.36 -2.61 -4.81
C LEU A 23 4.11 -3.10 -4.05
N GLY A 24 3.29 -2.18 -3.56
CA GLY A 24 2.02 -2.50 -2.92
C GLY A 24 1.09 -3.29 -3.84
N ASP A 25 0.92 -2.83 -5.08
CA ASP A 25 0.08 -3.52 -6.07
C ASP A 25 0.62 -4.92 -6.44
N ILE A 26 1.95 -5.09 -6.52
CA ILE A 26 2.58 -6.41 -6.70
C ILE A 26 2.27 -7.32 -5.50
N GLN A 27 2.35 -6.81 -4.27
CA GLN A 27 2.05 -7.57 -3.07
C GLN A 27 0.56 -7.97 -3.00
N ILE A 28 -0.36 -7.13 -3.49
CA ILE A 28 -1.78 -7.51 -3.67
C ILE A 28 -1.90 -8.72 -4.59
N ARG A 29 -1.21 -8.71 -5.74
CA ARG A 29 -1.24 -9.84 -6.69
C ARG A 29 -0.65 -11.12 -6.10
N GLN A 30 0.30 -10.98 -5.18
CA GLN A 30 0.86 -12.10 -4.41
C GLN A 30 -0.02 -12.53 -3.23
N LYS A 31 -1.18 -11.91 -3.01
CA LYS A 31 -2.08 -12.13 -1.86
C LYS A 31 -1.46 -11.78 -0.50
N ASN A 32 -0.37 -11.01 -0.48
CA ASN A 32 0.31 -10.55 0.74
C ASN A 32 -0.33 -9.24 1.24
N TYR A 33 -1.61 -9.31 1.59
CA TYR A 33 -2.45 -8.13 1.82
C TYR A 33 -2.02 -7.24 3.00
N VAL A 34 -1.50 -7.83 4.09
CA VAL A 34 -0.98 -7.07 5.24
C VAL A 34 0.20 -6.21 4.82
N LYS A 35 1.21 -6.83 4.18
CA LYS A 35 2.40 -6.14 3.67
C LYS A 35 2.06 -5.09 2.61
N ALA A 36 1.08 -5.41 1.75
CA ALA A 36 0.55 -4.48 0.75
C ALA A 36 -0.09 -3.25 1.41
N SER A 37 -0.85 -3.43 2.49
CA SER A 37 -1.47 -2.33 3.23
C SER A 37 -0.43 -1.38 3.81
N ASP A 38 0.61 -1.91 4.45
CA ASP A 38 1.67 -1.08 5.05
C ASP A 38 2.45 -0.32 3.98
N THR A 39 2.83 -1.00 2.90
CA THR A 39 3.54 -0.38 1.77
C THR A 39 2.71 0.74 1.11
N LEU A 40 1.40 0.52 0.92
CA LEU A 40 0.51 1.53 0.33
C LEU A 40 0.23 2.70 1.26
N LYS A 41 0.21 2.51 2.59
CA LYS A 41 0.14 3.61 3.56
C LYS A 41 1.38 4.49 3.51
N GLU A 42 2.56 3.89 3.33
CA GLU A 42 3.80 4.66 3.15
C GLU A 42 3.79 5.45 1.83
N ALA A 43 3.36 4.83 0.73
CA ALA A 43 3.17 5.53 -0.55
C ALA A 43 2.21 6.72 -0.41
N HIS A 44 1.06 6.52 0.26
CA HIS A 44 0.07 7.56 0.51
C HIS A 44 0.65 8.74 1.31
N LYS A 45 1.40 8.47 2.39
CA LYS A 45 2.06 9.54 3.19
C LYS A 45 3.00 10.38 2.33
N LYS A 46 3.76 9.75 1.43
CA LYS A 46 4.67 10.47 0.52
C LYS A 46 3.90 11.28 -0.51
N PHE A 47 2.86 10.73 -1.13
CA PHE A 47 2.01 11.49 -2.06
C PHE A 47 1.35 12.70 -1.38
N CYS A 48 0.91 12.55 -0.13
CA CYS A 48 0.38 13.65 0.69
C CYS A 48 1.42 14.75 0.94
N LYS A 49 2.66 14.38 1.28
CA LYS A 49 3.77 15.33 1.49
C LYS A 49 4.04 16.18 0.25
N ILE A 50 3.94 15.59 -0.95
CA ILE A 50 4.16 16.29 -2.22
C ILE A 50 2.86 16.84 -2.85
N ARG A 51 1.72 16.77 -2.15
CA ARG A 51 0.39 17.22 -2.60
C ARG A 51 -0.07 16.61 -3.93
N ASN A 52 0.27 15.34 -4.18
CA ASN A 52 -0.16 14.61 -5.36
C ASN A 52 -1.48 13.87 -5.09
N ILE A 53 -2.58 14.57 -5.34
CA ILE A 53 -3.94 14.09 -5.13
C ILE A 53 -4.26 12.81 -5.93
N VAL A 54 -3.70 12.68 -7.13
CA VAL A 54 -3.91 11.48 -7.97
C VAL A 54 -3.25 10.26 -7.34
N GLY A 55 -2.01 10.41 -6.86
CA GLY A 55 -1.29 9.35 -6.15
C GLY A 55 -1.97 8.93 -4.85
N GLU A 56 -2.45 9.91 -4.08
CA GLU A 56 -3.25 9.66 -2.85
C GLU A 56 -4.51 8.83 -3.16
N ALA A 57 -5.31 9.26 -4.14
CA ALA A 57 -6.54 8.57 -4.52
C ALA A 57 -6.28 7.13 -5.03
N GLN A 58 -5.19 6.92 -5.77
CA GLN A 58 -4.80 5.60 -6.23
C GLN A 58 -4.40 4.67 -5.06
N CYS A 59 -3.62 5.17 -4.09
CA CYS A 59 -3.29 4.41 -2.89
C CYS A 59 -4.54 4.04 -2.09
N LEU A 60 -5.48 4.98 -1.91
CA LEU A 60 -6.75 4.71 -1.22
C LEU A 60 -7.61 3.69 -1.95
N LYS A 61 -7.64 3.71 -3.29
CA LYS A 61 -8.32 2.69 -4.10
C LYS A 61 -7.69 1.31 -3.90
N SER A 62 -6.36 1.20 -3.97
CA SER A 62 -5.67 -0.08 -3.74
C SER A 62 -5.88 -0.60 -2.31
N LEU A 63 -5.91 0.27 -1.30
CA LEU A 63 -6.24 -0.09 0.08
C LEU A 63 -7.69 -0.59 0.22
N HIS A 64 -8.66 0.06 -0.44
CA HIS A 64 -10.04 -0.43 -0.48
C HIS A 64 -10.14 -1.80 -1.13
N ASN A 65 -9.41 -2.01 -2.25
CA ASN A 65 -9.35 -3.31 -2.89
C ASN A 65 -8.77 -4.36 -1.95
N ILE A 66 -7.71 -4.04 -1.20
CA ILE A 66 -7.18 -4.93 -0.16
C ILE A 66 -8.27 -5.26 0.87
N HIS A 67 -9.01 -4.29 1.40
CA HIS A 67 -10.08 -4.54 2.37
C HIS A 67 -11.22 -5.39 1.80
N TYR A 68 -11.53 -5.23 0.51
CA TYR A 68 -12.50 -6.06 -0.20
C TYR A 68 -11.98 -7.49 -0.39
N MET A 69 -10.71 -7.65 -0.79
CA MET A 69 -10.07 -8.96 -1.02
C MET A 69 -9.76 -9.72 0.26
N LEU A 70 -9.41 -9.00 1.33
CA LEU A 70 -9.39 -9.48 2.72
C LEU A 70 -10.78 -9.67 3.29
N GLY A 71 -11.84 -9.53 2.46
CA GLY A 71 -13.23 -9.52 2.86
C GLY A 71 -13.44 -10.39 4.07
N LYS A 72 -13.99 -9.79 5.12
CA LYS A 72 -14.50 -10.40 6.35
C LYS A 72 -15.37 -11.64 6.03
N TYR A 73 -14.73 -12.72 5.59
CA TYR A 73 -15.35 -13.94 5.08
C TYR A 73 -14.64 -15.20 5.61
N ALA A 74 -13.58 -15.07 6.41
CA ALA A 74 -13.07 -16.22 7.17
C ALA A 74 -12.46 -15.89 8.55
N GLU A 75 -11.68 -14.82 8.73
CA GLU A 75 -10.85 -14.68 9.95
C GLU A 75 -11.55 -13.95 11.12
N ALA A 76 -12.65 -13.25 10.84
CA ALA A 76 -13.64 -12.88 11.86
C ALA A 76 -14.35 -14.13 12.47
N SER A 77 -14.23 -15.30 11.84
CA SER A 77 -14.80 -16.57 12.34
C SER A 77 -13.90 -17.28 13.36
N ASN A 78 -12.59 -17.03 13.39
CA ASN A 78 -11.67 -17.66 14.36
C ASN A 78 -11.41 -16.78 15.59
N ALA A 79 -11.49 -15.46 15.46
CA ALA A 79 -11.38 -14.55 16.61
C ALA A 79 -12.60 -14.57 17.55
N LEU A 80 -13.68 -15.31 17.21
CA LEU A 80 -14.89 -15.48 18.02
C LEU A 80 -14.99 -16.87 18.70
N THR A 81 -14.05 -17.77 18.40
CA THR A 81 -13.94 -19.12 19.00
C THR A 81 -12.80 -19.23 20.02
N GLU A 82 -11.97 -18.20 20.17
CA GLU A 82 -11.00 -18.04 21.28
C GLU A 82 -11.49 -17.05 22.36
N ALA A 83 -12.80 -16.82 22.45
CA ALA A 83 -13.48 -16.21 23.61
C ALA A 83 -14.33 -17.27 24.32
#